data_AF-A0A938YE73-F1
#
_entry.id   AF-A0A938YE73-F1
#
_cell.length_a   1.000
_cell.length_b   1.000
_cell.length_c   1.000
_cell.angle_alpha   90.00
_cell.angle_beta   90.00
_cell.angle_gamma   90.00
#
_symmetry.space_group_name_H-M   'P 1'
#
loop_
_entity.id
_entity.type
_entity.pdbx_description
1 polymer ?
#
loop_
_entity_poly.entity_id
_entity_poly.type
_entity_poly.pdbx_seq_one_letter_code
_entity_poly.pdbx_strand_id
1 'polypeptide(L)'
;MARGTVKFLKTEKGWGAISSPELPPGCDAFVHFSEIQARGYRELHAGDRVEFDHHPARQDSFLFVATRVRRPGPGPAPTLRRDGQRVIAVPNGTPDTPLTPRRGQRPAE
;
A
#
# COMPACT_ATOMS: atom_id res chain seq x y z
N MET A 1 -6.71 20.22 -7.45
CA MET A 1 -5.80 19.42 -6.60
C MET A 1 -6.48 18.12 -6.22
N ALA A 2 -5.97 17.02 -6.77
CA ALA A 2 -6.31 15.65 -6.48
C ALA A 2 -5.29 15.01 -5.52
N ARG A 3 -5.68 13.91 -4.89
CA ARG A 3 -4.86 13.11 -3.99
C ARG A 3 -4.68 11.72 -4.57
N GLY A 4 -3.48 11.19 -4.45
CA GLY A 4 -3.17 9.85 -4.93
C GLY A 4 -2.02 9.22 -4.16
N THR A 5 -1.69 8.02 -4.61
CA THR A 5 -0.60 7.21 -4.08
C THR A 5 0.44 7.05 -5.18
N VAL A 6 1.70 7.33 -4.85
CA VAL A 6 2.80 7.15 -5.79
C VAL A 6 2.97 5.66 -6.06
N LYS A 7 2.87 5.25 -7.32
CA LYS A 7 3.04 3.84 -7.71
C LYS A 7 4.53 3.52 -7.83
N PHE A 8 5.26 4.40 -8.48
CA PHE A 8 6.71 4.40 -8.52
C PHE A 8 7.21 5.79 -8.91
N LEU A 9 8.38 6.16 -8.42
CA LEU A 9 9.14 7.31 -8.87
C LEU A 9 10.55 6.84 -9.20
N LYS A 10 10.99 7.03 -10.44
CA LYS A 10 12.37 6.74 -10.86
C LYS A 10 13.17 8.02 -10.79
N THR A 11 13.75 8.33 -9.63
CA THR A 11 14.56 9.54 -9.43
C THR A 11 15.72 9.63 -10.42
N GLU A 12 16.33 8.50 -10.78
CA GLU A 12 17.40 8.43 -11.79
C GLU A 12 16.93 8.87 -13.19
N LYS A 13 15.68 8.53 -13.56
CA LYS A 13 15.11 8.90 -14.86
C LYS A 13 14.34 10.21 -14.82
N GLY A 14 14.02 10.74 -13.64
CA GLY A 14 13.29 11.99 -13.45
C GLY A 14 11.77 11.88 -13.67
N TRP A 15 11.17 10.70 -13.72
CA TRP A 15 9.73 10.52 -13.94
C TRP A 15 9.12 9.40 -13.08
N GLY A 16 7.80 9.41 -12.95
CA GLY A 16 7.06 8.41 -12.20
C GLY A 16 5.59 8.31 -12.61
N ALA A 17 4.87 7.46 -11.90
CA ALA A 17 3.43 7.29 -12.06
C ALA A 17 2.73 7.42 -10.71
N ILE A 18 1.62 8.15 -10.69
CA ILE A 18 0.77 8.33 -9.53
C ILE A 18 -0.60 7.74 -9.85
N SER A 19 -1.06 6.86 -8.98
CA SER A 19 -2.40 6.29 -9.06
C SER A 19 -3.31 7.08 -8.14
N SER A 20 -4.44 7.55 -8.63
CA SER A 20 -5.42 8.30 -7.85
C SER A 20 -6.81 7.75 -8.08
N PRO A 21 -7.64 7.62 -7.02
CA PRO A 21 -9.04 7.23 -7.16
C PRO A 21 -9.88 8.31 -7.86
N GLU A 22 -9.37 9.54 -8.00
CA GLU A 22 -10.03 10.63 -8.73
C GLU A 22 -9.83 10.52 -10.24
N LEU A 23 -8.89 9.69 -10.69
CA LEU A 23 -8.68 9.39 -12.11
C LEU A 23 -9.60 8.24 -12.54
N PRO A 24 -9.91 8.15 -13.85
CA PRO A 24 -10.68 7.02 -14.37
C PRO A 24 -10.01 5.68 -14.03
N PRO A 25 -10.79 4.62 -13.77
CA PRO A 25 -10.23 3.30 -13.46
C PRO A 25 -9.31 2.83 -14.61
N GLY A 26 -8.09 2.41 -14.27
CA GLY A 26 -7.08 2.00 -15.24
C GLY A 26 -6.25 3.14 -15.84
N CYS A 27 -6.52 4.39 -15.48
CA CYS A 27 -5.67 5.54 -15.84
C CYS A 27 -4.72 5.89 -14.69
N ASP A 28 -3.43 5.96 -14.99
CA ASP A 28 -2.41 6.50 -14.09
C ASP A 28 -2.03 7.92 -14.57
N ALA A 29 -1.63 8.80 -13.64
CA ALA A 29 -1.10 10.11 -13.99
C ALA A 29 0.43 10.07 -14.09
N PHE A 30 0.97 10.62 -15.17
CA PHE A 30 2.40 10.79 -15.35
C PHE A 30 2.91 11.94 -14.49
N VAL A 31 3.97 11.73 -13.70
CA VAL A 31 4.63 12.82 -12.95
C VAL A 31 6.07 12.98 -13.42
N HIS A 32 6.49 14.23 -13.59
CA HIS A 32 7.89 14.59 -13.82
C HIS A 32 8.53 15.17 -12.54
N PHE A 33 9.83 14.95 -12.35
CA PHE A 33 10.59 15.51 -11.22
C PHE A 33 10.53 17.05 -11.15
N SER A 34 10.37 17.71 -12.29
CA SER A 34 10.18 19.17 -12.35
C SER A 34 8.91 19.64 -11.64
N GLU A 35 7.86 18.80 -11.64
CA GLU A 35 6.56 19.14 -11.05
C GLU A 35 6.51 18.91 -9.54
N ILE A 36 7.51 18.25 -8.97
CA ILE A 36 7.57 17.94 -7.54
C ILE A 36 7.98 19.20 -6.75
N GLN A 37 7.03 19.77 -6.03
CA GLN A 37 7.22 20.88 -5.11
C GLN A 37 7.64 20.37 -3.74
N ALA A 38 8.95 20.13 -3.57
CA ALA A 38 9.56 19.82 -2.28
C ALA A 38 10.72 20.80 -1.98
N ARG A 39 10.86 21.19 -0.71
CA ARG A 39 12.02 21.96 -0.25
C ARG A 39 13.19 20.99 0.01
N GLY A 40 14.07 20.81 -0.98
CA GLY A 40 15.26 19.95 -0.86
C GLY A 40 15.27 18.78 -1.85
N TYR A 41 15.71 17.60 -1.41
CA TYR A 41 15.73 16.38 -2.23
C TYR A 41 14.28 15.95 -2.55
N ARG A 42 13.90 16.08 -3.83
CA ARG A 42 12.55 15.80 -4.35
C ARG A 42 12.37 14.29 -4.59
N GLU A 43 12.55 13.51 -3.53
CA GLU A 43 12.30 12.07 -3.58
C GLU A 43 10.89 11.77 -3.09
N LEU A 44 10.19 10.87 -3.79
CA LEU A 44 8.93 10.26 -3.36
C LEU A 44 9.13 8.74 -3.43
N HIS A 45 8.56 8.00 -2.48
CA HIS A 45 8.64 6.54 -2.48
C HIS A 45 7.32 5.94 -2.98
N ALA A 46 7.38 4.71 -3.49
CA ALA A 46 6.17 3.96 -3.79
C ALA A 46 5.32 3.76 -2.52
N GLY A 47 4.01 4.00 -2.60
CA GLY A 47 3.10 3.94 -1.46
C GLY A 47 2.92 5.27 -0.71
N ASP A 48 3.73 6.30 -1.01
CA ASP A 48 3.59 7.61 -0.37
C ASP A 48 2.32 8.31 -0.86
N ARG A 49 1.59 8.94 0.07
CA ARG A 49 0.44 9.77 -0.28
C ARG A 49 0.92 11.13 -0.74
N VAL A 50 0.40 11.59 -1.87
CA VAL A 50 0.75 12.88 -2.47
C VAL A 50 -0.51 13.62 -2.91
N GLU A 51 -0.40 14.93 -2.94
CA GLU A 51 -1.40 15.84 -3.47
C GLU A 51 -0.81 16.51 -4.71
N PHE A 52 -1.55 16.49 -5.82
CA PHE A 52 -1.09 16.96 -7.11
C PHE A 52 -2.25 17.54 -7.89
N ASP A 53 -1.98 18.31 -8.92
CA ASP A 53 -2.98 18.73 -9.88
C ASP A 53 -2.86 17.86 -11.13
N HIS A 54 -3.97 17.50 -11.77
CA HIS A 54 -3.93 16.71 -13.00
C HIS A 54 -4.71 17.40 -14.10
N HIS A 55 -4.21 17.31 -15.32
CA HIS A 55 -4.94 17.75 -16.50
C HIS A 55 -4.87 16.68 -17.59
N PRO A 56 -5.89 16.62 -18.46
CA PRO A 56 -5.87 15.70 -19.60
C PRO A 56 -4.73 16.11 -20.55
N ALA A 57 -3.79 15.19 -20.76
CA ALA A 57 -2.68 15.36 -21.67
C ALA A 57 -2.15 13.98 -22.07
N ARG A 58 -1.95 13.78 -23.36
CA ARG A 58 -1.44 12.52 -23.90
C ARG A 58 0.08 12.56 -23.89
N GLN A 59 0.68 11.98 -22.86
CA GLN A 59 2.13 11.86 -22.71
C GLN A 59 2.53 10.39 -22.63
N ASP A 60 3.23 9.90 -23.65
CA ASP A 60 3.52 8.48 -23.86
C ASP A 60 2.23 7.62 -23.79
N SER A 61 2.17 6.71 -22.83
CA SER A 61 1.02 5.83 -22.56
C SER A 61 0.06 6.38 -21.49
N PHE A 62 0.31 7.61 -20.99
CA PHE A 62 -0.50 8.25 -19.96
C PHE A 62 -1.46 9.26 -20.58
N LEU A 63 -2.71 9.25 -20.10
CA LEU A 63 -3.76 10.17 -20.53
C LEU A 63 -3.85 11.45 -19.68
N PHE A 64 -3.15 11.45 -18.55
CA PHE A 64 -3.13 12.55 -17.59
C PHE A 64 -1.71 12.86 -17.16
N VAL A 65 -1.42 14.15 -16.99
CA VAL A 65 -0.15 14.63 -16.45
C VAL A 65 -0.40 15.27 -15.10
N ALA A 66 0.38 14.84 -14.11
CA ALA A 66 0.41 15.37 -12.76
C ALA A 66 1.38 16.55 -12.67
N THR A 67 0.87 17.67 -12.21
CA THR A 67 1.58 18.93 -11.99
C THR A 67 1.51 19.33 -10.51
N ARG A 68 2.42 20.19 -10.06
CA ARG A 68 2.44 20.69 -8.67
C ARG A 68 2.36 19.60 -7.59
N VAL A 69 3.13 18.53 -7.73
CA VAL A 69 3.10 17.38 -6.82
C VAL A 69 3.76 17.73 -5.49
N ARG A 70 3.05 17.58 -4.39
CA ARG A 70 3.55 17.83 -3.04
C ARG A 70 3.15 16.70 -2.11
N ARG A 71 3.99 16.39 -1.12
CA ARG A 71 3.55 15.55 0.00
C ARG A 71 2.60 16.40 0.86
N PRO A 72 1.32 16.04 1.03
CA PRO A 72 0.52 16.65 2.08
C PRO A 72 1.31 16.41 3.37
N GLY A 73 1.52 17.47 4.16
CA GLY A 73 2.21 17.37 5.45
C GLY A 73 1.62 16.23 6.28
N PRO A 74 2.34 15.71 7.29
CA PRO A 74 1.92 14.50 8.01
C PRO A 74 0.46 14.64 8.42
N GLY A 75 -0.41 13.97 7.67
CA GLY A 75 -1.80 13.84 8.05
C GLY A 75 -1.83 13.18 9.42
N PRO A 76 -2.90 13.38 10.22
CA PRO A 76 -2.97 12.78 11.53
C PRO A 76 -2.62 11.31 11.40
N ALA A 77 -1.60 10.87 12.14
CA ALA A 77 -1.12 9.50 12.12
C ALA A 77 -2.35 8.58 12.16
N PRO A 78 -2.44 7.56 11.30
CA PRO A 78 -3.52 6.60 11.41
C PRO A 78 -3.45 6.07 12.84
N THR A 79 -4.41 6.48 13.67
CA THR A 79 -4.59 5.88 14.98
C THR A 79 -4.99 4.47 14.63
N LEU A 80 -4.03 3.55 14.70
CA LEU A 80 -4.26 2.13 14.56
C LEU A 80 -5.33 1.78 15.58
N ARG A 81 -6.60 1.77 15.15
CA ARG A 81 -7.68 1.24 15.97
C ARG A 81 -7.44 -0.25 15.97
N ARG A 82 -6.77 -0.68 17.04
CA ARG A 82 -6.58 -2.07 17.39
C ARG A 82 -7.94 -2.59 17.82
N ASP A 83 -8.78 -2.93 16.85
CA ASP A 83 -9.98 -3.73 17.08
C ASP A 83 -9.58 -5.21 17.03
N GLY A 84 -9.98 -5.96 18.06
CA GLY A 84 -9.33 -7.19 18.48
C GLY A 84 -9.52 -8.43 17.61
N GLN A 85 -8.80 -9.48 18.02
CA GLN A 85 -8.90 -10.90 17.64
C GLN A 85 -8.13 -11.28 16.35
N ARG A 86 -7.03 -12.04 16.37
CA ARG A 86 -6.72 -13.20 17.23
C ARG A 86 -5.20 -13.44 17.22
N VAL A 87 -4.56 -13.28 18.39
CA VAL A 87 -3.26 -13.89 18.66
C VAL A 87 -3.51 -15.34 19.08
N ILE A 88 -3.03 -16.31 18.32
CA ILE A 88 -2.97 -17.69 18.80
C ILE A 88 -1.71 -17.83 19.63
N ALA A 89 -1.86 -17.81 20.95
CA ALA A 89 -0.82 -18.20 21.87
C ALA A 89 -0.70 -19.74 21.86
N VAL A 90 0.48 -20.25 21.52
CA VAL A 90 0.86 -21.65 21.77
C VAL A 90 1.57 -21.70 23.13
N PRO A 91 1.01 -22.34 24.16
CA PRO A 91 1.80 -22.68 25.33
C PRO A 91 2.65 -23.92 25.02
N ASN A 92 3.96 -23.73 25.04
CA ASN A 92 4.96 -24.78 24.98
C ASN A 92 4.88 -25.61 26.28
N GLY A 93 4.68 -26.92 26.16
CA GLY A 93 4.54 -27.83 27.29
C GLY A 93 4.35 -29.28 26.86
N THR A 94 5.40 -29.92 26.35
CA THR A 94 5.61 -31.38 26.47
C THR A 94 6.39 -31.63 27.78
N PRO A 95 6.45 -32.84 28.38
CA PRO A 95 5.95 -34.16 27.94
C PRO A 95 5.16 -34.93 29.04
N ASP A 96 4.29 -35.88 28.67
CA ASP A 96 4.24 -37.21 29.33
C ASP A 96 3.29 -38.15 28.57
N THR A 97 3.89 -39.16 27.94
CA THR A 97 3.24 -40.43 27.60
C THR A 97 3.39 -41.27 28.85
N PRO A 98 2.39 -42.05 29.37
CA PRO A 98 2.04 -43.29 28.67
C PRO A 98 0.66 -43.96 28.96
N LEU A 99 0.44 -45.05 28.21
CA LEU A 99 -0.41 -46.23 28.50
C LEU A 99 -1.88 -46.27 28.02
N THR A 100 -2.05 -46.77 26.79
CA THR A 100 -3.06 -47.78 26.38
C THR A 100 -3.21 -48.88 27.45
N PRO A 101 -4.41 -49.43 27.80
CA PRO A 101 -5.08 -50.40 26.91
C PRO A 101 -6.60 -50.65 26.99
N ARG A 102 -7.16 -51.06 25.83
CA ARG A 102 -8.31 -51.99 25.59
C ARG A 102 -9.70 -51.46 26.05
N ARG A 103 -10.84 -51.78 25.43
CA ARG A 103 -11.31 -53.07 24.91
C ARG A 103 -12.64 -52.91 24.14
N GLY A 104 -12.83 -53.72 23.09
CA GLY A 104 -14.14 -54.13 22.53
C GLY A 104 -14.49 -53.46 21.21
N GLN A 105 -14.32 -54.10 20.04
CA GLN A 105 -15.29 -55.00 19.39
C GLN A 105 -16.68 -54.35 19.23
N ARG A 106 -17.38 -54.30 18.08
CA ARG A 106 -17.32 -54.98 16.77
C ARG A 106 -18.33 -54.25 15.81
N PRO A 107 -18.53 -54.68 14.55
CA PRO A 107 -18.91 -53.83 13.42
C PRO A 107 -20.41 -53.83 13.03
N ALA A 108 -20.73 -52.93 12.11
CA ALA A 108 -21.69 -52.98 10.99
C ALA A 108 -23.10 -53.55 11.21
N GLU A 109 -24.09 -52.72 10.87
CA GLU A 109 -25.30 -53.13 10.15
C GLU A 109 -25.46 -52.24 8.91
#